data_AF-A0A534NTN4-F1
#
_entry.id   AF-A0A534NTN4-F1
#
_cell.length_a   1.000
_cell.length_b   1.000
_cell.length_c   1.000
_cell.angle_alpha   90.00
_cell.angle_beta   90.00
_cell.angle_gamma   90.00
#
_symmetry.space_group_name_H-M   'P 1'
#
loop_
_entity.id
_entity.type
_entity.pdbx_description
1 polymer ?
#
loop_
_entity_poly.entity_id
_entity_poly.type
_entity_poly.pdbx_seq_one_letter_code
_entity_poly.pdbx_strand_id
1 'polypeptide(L)'
;MKRMIAAMACAVSGCIYADVKTPLAYRAPTAVEAKAAGAADVEGTACNRAVLGLVAWGDGGYAAAVADAKARSGATELADVRADTTFFNILFLYDKACTRVTAKAVR
;
A
#
# COMPACT_ATOMS: atom_id res chain seq x y z
N MET A 1 39.49 -1.60 6.32
CA MET A 1 39.04 -0.54 7.25
C MET A 1 38.27 0.59 6.56
N LYS A 2 38.82 1.35 5.59
CA LYS A 2 38.11 2.48 4.94
C LYS A 2 36.72 2.14 4.36
N ARG A 3 36.59 0.97 3.70
CA ARG A 3 35.29 0.50 3.16
C ARG A 3 34.27 0.13 4.24
N MET A 4 34.73 -0.39 5.39
CA MET A 4 33.85 -0.71 6.52
C MET A 4 33.38 0.56 7.23
N ILE A 5 34.25 1.57 7.36
CA ILE A 5 33.88 2.87 7.95
C ILE A 5 32.85 3.59 7.07
N ALA A 6 32.99 3.55 5.74
CA ALA A 6 32.00 4.12 4.82
C ALA A 6 30.63 3.42 4.90
N ALA A 7 30.60 2.08 4.97
CA ALA A 7 29.36 1.32 5.14
C ALA A 7 28.68 1.62 6.50
N MET A 8 29.49 1.77 7.56
CA MET A 8 28.99 2.09 8.89
C MET A 8 28.44 3.51 8.97
N ALA A 9 29.06 4.48 8.29
CA ALA A 9 28.56 5.86 8.19
C ALA A 9 27.19 5.95 7.46
N CYS A 10 26.97 5.14 6.41
CA CYS A 10 25.67 5.05 5.75
C CYS A 10 24.58 4.40 6.63
N ALA A 11 24.97 3.53 7.56
CA ALA A 11 24.02 2.92 8.51
C ALA A 11 23.58 3.89 9.62
N VAL A 12 24.38 4.92 9.94
CA VAL A 12 24.00 5.96 10.94
C VAL A 12 23.11 7.05 10.34
N SER A 13 23.10 7.22 9.02
CA SER A 13 22.31 8.26 8.34
C SER A 13 20.82 7.95 8.17
N GLY A 14 20.33 6.79 8.64
CA GLY A 14 18.95 6.37 8.44
C GLY A 14 18.70 5.87 7.01
N CYS A 15 17.55 6.21 6.42
CA CYS A 15 17.17 5.78 5.08
C CYS A 15 18.04 6.46 4.01
N ILE A 16 18.74 5.68 3.18
CA ILE A 16 19.60 6.19 2.10
C ILE A 16 18.86 6.34 0.77
N TYR A 17 17.75 5.61 0.59
CA TYR A 17 16.91 5.67 -0.59
C TYR A 17 15.46 5.35 -0.23
N ALA A 18 14.54 6.21 -0.64
CA ALA A 18 13.11 5.95 -0.55
C ALA A 18 12.40 6.43 -1.81
N ASP A 19 11.73 5.51 -2.49
CA ASP A 19 10.73 5.79 -3.53
C ASP A 19 9.48 4.98 -3.24
N VAL A 20 8.63 5.54 -2.37
CA VAL A 20 7.42 4.89 -1.84
C VAL A 20 6.23 5.80 -2.03
N LYS A 21 5.06 5.21 -2.29
CA LYS A 21 3.78 5.93 -2.18
C LYS A 21 3.03 5.43 -0.96
N THR A 22 2.54 6.36 -0.14
CA THR A 22 1.76 6.04 1.07
C THR A 22 0.31 6.50 0.92
N PRO A 23 -0.65 5.77 1.51
CA PRO A 23 -2.04 6.18 1.49
C PRO A 23 -2.23 7.44 2.35
N LEU A 24 -2.98 8.43 1.85
CA LEU A 24 -3.41 9.60 2.64
C LEU A 24 -4.92 9.55 2.87
N ALA A 25 -5.67 10.10 1.92
CA ALA A 25 -7.11 10.06 1.92
C ALA A 25 -7.61 9.49 0.59
N TYR A 26 -8.72 8.78 0.66
CA TYR A 26 -9.46 8.32 -0.50
C TYR A 26 -10.94 8.62 -0.28
N ARG A 27 -11.63 9.06 -1.32
CA ARG A 27 -13.08 9.34 -1.27
C ARG A 27 -13.77 8.50 -2.33
N ALA A 28 -14.82 7.80 -1.90
CA ALA A 28 -15.74 7.09 -2.78
C ALA A 28 -17.17 7.31 -2.26
N PRO A 29 -18.18 7.24 -3.15
CA PRO A 29 -19.57 7.20 -2.74
C PRO A 29 -19.81 5.98 -1.84
N THR A 30 -20.72 6.10 -0.88
CA THR A 30 -21.22 4.98 -0.09
C THR A 30 -21.94 3.96 -0.98
N ALA A 31 -22.14 2.75 -0.46
CA ALA A 31 -22.86 1.70 -1.18
C ALA A 31 -24.30 2.11 -1.54
N VAL A 32 -24.93 2.98 -0.74
CA VAL A 32 -26.28 3.49 -1.01
C VAL A 32 -26.25 4.51 -2.14
N GLU A 33 -25.34 5.48 -2.10
CA GLU A 33 -25.18 6.52 -3.13
C GLU A 33 -24.85 5.91 -4.49
N ALA A 34 -24.06 4.84 -4.52
CA ALA A 34 -23.70 4.11 -5.74
C ALA A 34 -24.69 3.00 -6.12
N LYS A 35 -25.79 2.81 -5.38
CA LYS A 35 -26.77 1.71 -5.58
C LYS A 35 -26.14 0.31 -5.62
N ALA A 36 -25.09 0.10 -4.82
CA ALA A 36 -24.27 -1.11 -4.77
C ALA A 36 -24.42 -1.90 -3.46
N ALA A 37 -25.47 -1.66 -2.67
CA ALA A 37 -25.66 -2.31 -1.36
C ALA A 37 -25.69 -3.85 -1.42
N GLY A 38 -26.24 -4.43 -2.50
CA GLY A 38 -26.25 -5.87 -2.75
C GLY A 38 -25.02 -6.42 -3.48
N ALA A 39 -24.03 -5.58 -3.82
CA ALA A 39 -22.84 -6.03 -4.51
C ALA A 39 -21.92 -6.82 -3.58
N ALA A 40 -21.18 -7.76 -4.15
CA ALA A 40 -20.14 -8.49 -3.44
C ALA A 40 -19.00 -7.54 -3.05
N ASP A 41 -18.38 -7.83 -1.90
CA ASP A 41 -17.15 -7.15 -1.52
C ASP A 41 -16.00 -7.62 -2.41
N VAL A 42 -15.15 -6.67 -2.78
CA VAL A 42 -13.94 -6.90 -3.56
C VAL A 42 -12.77 -6.28 -2.85
N GLU A 43 -11.60 -6.90 -3.03
CA GLU A 43 -10.39 -6.49 -2.33
C GLU A 43 -9.25 -6.22 -3.30
N GLY A 44 -8.42 -5.25 -2.95
CA GLY A 44 -7.16 -4.97 -3.62
C GLY A 44 -6.09 -4.60 -2.63
N THR A 45 -4.84 -4.81 -3.01
CA THR A 45 -3.69 -4.58 -2.13
C THR A 45 -2.53 -3.96 -2.89
N ALA A 46 -1.88 -2.99 -2.26
CA ALA A 46 -0.69 -2.34 -2.76
C ALA A 46 0.32 -2.17 -1.63
N CYS A 47 1.61 -2.37 -1.89
CA CYS A 47 2.61 -2.47 -0.84
C CYS A 47 3.88 -1.68 -1.12
N ASN A 48 4.38 -1.05 -0.07
CA ASN A 48 5.77 -0.64 0.07
C ASN A 48 6.56 -1.74 0.76
N ARG A 49 7.85 -1.83 0.46
CA ARG A 49 8.78 -2.69 1.17
C ARG A 49 10.06 -1.93 1.46
N ALA A 50 10.73 -2.29 2.54
CA ALA A 50 12.07 -1.79 2.84
C ALA A 50 12.98 -2.93 3.30
N VAL A 51 14.28 -2.73 3.11
CA VAL A 51 15.32 -3.69 3.48
C VAL A 51 16.38 -2.97 4.31
N LEU A 52 16.74 -3.60 5.44
CA LEU A 52 17.71 -3.13 6.43
C LEU A 52 17.40 -1.73 7.00
N GLY A 53 16.19 -1.21 6.83
CA GLY A 53 15.86 0.20 7.13
C GLY A 53 16.61 1.22 6.26
N LEU A 54 17.31 0.78 5.21
CA LEU A 54 18.18 1.61 4.38
C LEU A 54 17.53 1.98 3.05
N VAL A 55 16.86 1.02 2.42
CA VAL A 55 16.30 1.16 1.08
C VAL A 55 14.83 0.80 1.12
N ALA A 56 13.97 1.73 0.73
CA ALA A 56 12.52 1.54 0.65
C ALA A 56 12.02 1.80 -0.77
N TRP A 57 11.12 0.93 -1.25
CA TRP A 57 10.50 1.08 -2.55
C TRP A 57 9.11 0.48 -2.63
N GLY A 58 8.29 0.98 -3.55
CA GLY A 58 7.01 0.40 -3.91
C GLY A 58 5.90 1.41 -4.08
N ASP A 59 4.73 0.90 -4.42
CA ASP A 59 3.51 1.70 -4.47
C ASP A 59 2.51 1.08 -3.50
N GLY A 60 2.48 1.62 -2.28
CA GLY A 60 1.46 1.33 -1.28
C GLY A 60 0.30 2.31 -1.33
N GLY A 61 0.15 3.11 -2.39
CA GLY A 61 -0.88 4.13 -2.48
C GLY A 61 -2.28 3.56 -2.74
N TYR A 62 -3.30 4.36 -2.42
CA TYR A 62 -4.69 4.03 -2.73
C TYR A 62 -4.94 3.75 -4.22
N ALA A 63 -4.32 4.52 -5.11
CA ALA A 63 -4.48 4.36 -6.55
C ALA A 63 -4.07 2.94 -7.00
N ALA A 64 -2.96 2.43 -6.49
CA ALA A 64 -2.50 1.08 -6.79
C ALA A 64 -3.43 0.02 -6.16
N ALA A 65 -3.87 0.21 -4.91
CA ALA A 65 -4.75 -0.75 -4.24
C ALA A 65 -6.14 -0.82 -4.90
N VAL A 66 -6.69 0.31 -5.33
CA VAL A 66 -7.95 0.40 -6.07
C VAL A 66 -7.80 -0.19 -7.47
N ALA A 67 -6.69 0.07 -8.16
CA ALA A 67 -6.42 -0.55 -9.46
C ALA A 67 -6.33 -2.08 -9.36
N ASP A 68 -5.65 -2.61 -8.34
CA ASP A 68 -5.60 -4.05 -8.06
C ASP A 68 -7.00 -4.62 -7.76
N ALA A 69 -7.82 -3.93 -6.95
CA ALA A 69 -9.20 -4.34 -6.66
C ALA A 69 -10.07 -4.38 -7.93
N LYS A 70 -10.00 -3.35 -8.78
CA LYS A 70 -10.74 -3.29 -10.06
C LYS A 70 -10.27 -4.40 -11.01
N ALA A 71 -8.97 -4.59 -11.16
CA ALA A 71 -8.39 -5.63 -12.03
C ALA A 71 -8.80 -7.05 -11.63
N ARG A 72 -8.84 -7.34 -10.32
CA ARG A 72 -9.24 -8.67 -9.81
C ARG A 72 -10.73 -8.96 -9.91
N SER A 73 -11.56 -7.93 -9.79
CA SER A 73 -13.02 -8.08 -9.74
C SER A 73 -13.75 -7.82 -11.07
N GLY A 74 -13.07 -7.16 -12.01
CA GLY A 74 -13.68 -6.63 -13.24
C GLY A 74 -14.65 -5.47 -13.00
N ALA A 75 -14.58 -4.82 -11.83
CA ALA A 75 -15.40 -3.65 -11.51
C ALA A 75 -14.96 -2.43 -12.34
N THR A 76 -15.93 -1.69 -12.87
CA THR A 76 -15.68 -0.41 -13.55
C THR A 76 -15.39 0.67 -12.51
N GLU A 77 -16.18 0.70 -11.43
CA GLU A 77 -16.01 1.59 -10.29
C GLU A 77 -16.12 0.86 -8.95
N LEU A 78 -15.66 1.52 -7.88
CA LEU A 78 -15.75 1.02 -6.51
C LEU A 78 -16.57 1.99 -5.64
N ALA A 79 -17.42 1.43 -4.78
CA ALA A 79 -18.19 2.16 -3.79
C ALA A 79 -17.89 1.64 -2.37
N ASP A 80 -18.20 2.44 -1.35
CA ASP A 80 -17.97 2.13 0.06
C ASP A 80 -16.54 1.63 0.32
N VAL A 81 -15.57 2.36 -0.24
CA VAL A 81 -14.16 1.99 -0.15
C VAL A 81 -13.67 2.20 1.28
N ARG A 82 -13.34 1.07 1.92
CA ARG A 82 -12.73 1.00 3.24
C ARG A 82 -11.30 0.53 3.06
N ALA A 83 -10.42 0.96 3.96
CA ALA A 83 -9.04 0.56 3.86
C ALA A 83 -8.36 0.39 5.21
N ASP A 84 -7.50 -0.62 5.23
CA ASP A 84 -6.61 -0.92 6.33
C ASP A 84 -5.16 -0.86 5.84
N THR A 85 -4.26 -0.50 6.74
CA THR A 85 -2.82 -0.63 6.48
C THR A 85 -2.26 -1.72 7.38
N THR A 86 -1.65 -2.73 6.78
CA THR A 86 -0.96 -3.80 7.50
C THR A 86 0.55 -3.58 7.46
N PHE A 87 1.20 -3.79 8.59
CA PHE A 87 2.65 -3.68 8.74
C PHE A 87 3.22 -5.04 9.13
N PHE A 88 4.25 -5.45 8.42
CA PHE A 88 5.01 -6.66 8.69
C PHE A 88 6.49 -6.29 8.75
N ASN A 89 7.15 -6.65 9.85
CA ASN A 89 8.55 -6.33 10.10
C ASN A 89 9.28 -7.58 10.63
N ILE A 90 10.50 -7.80 10.15
CA ILE A 90 11.44 -8.79 10.70
C ILE A 90 12.69 -8.06 11.14
N LEU A 91 12.78 -7.70 12.43
CA LEU A 91 13.95 -7.08 13.05
C LEU A 91 14.51 -5.88 12.28
N PHE A 92 13.66 -5.13 11.57
CA PHE A 92 14.05 -4.06 10.63
C PHE A 92 14.98 -4.47 9.48
N LEU A 93 15.24 -5.77 9.33
CA LEU A 93 15.95 -6.34 8.18
C LEU A 93 15.04 -6.35 6.95
N TYR A 94 13.75 -6.55 7.17
CA TYR A 94 12.73 -6.48 6.15
C TYR A 94 11.45 -5.88 6.71
N ASP A 95 10.93 -4.89 5.99
CA ASP A 95 9.66 -4.23 6.24
C ASP A 95 8.75 -4.37 5.04
N LYS A 96 7.46 -4.58 5.30
CA LYS A 96 6.40 -4.55 4.29
C LYS A 96 5.19 -3.85 4.87
N ALA A 97 4.78 -2.75 4.24
CA ALA A 97 3.60 -2.00 4.60
C ALA A 97 2.62 -2.07 3.42
N CYS A 98 1.42 -2.62 3.63
CA CYS A 98 0.43 -2.80 2.58
C CYS A 98 -0.86 -2.08 2.90
N THR A 99 -1.34 -1.28 1.95
CA THR A 99 -2.70 -0.76 1.95
C THR A 99 -3.61 -1.81 1.32
N ARG A 100 -4.56 -2.29 2.11
CA ARG A 100 -5.62 -3.18 1.68
C ARG A 100 -6.89 -2.36 1.56
N VAL A 101 -7.48 -2.37 0.38
CA VAL A 101 -8.79 -1.76 0.10
C VAL A 101 -9.82 -2.88 0.05
N THR A 102 -10.94 -2.68 0.74
CA THR A 102 -12.16 -3.48 0.62
C THR A 102 -13.29 -2.56 0.16
N ALA A 103 -14.04 -2.97 -0.85
CA ALA A 103 -15.05 -2.11 -1.47
C ALA A 103 -16.19 -2.91 -2.10
N LYS A 104 -17.28 -2.24 -2.45
CA LYS A 104 -18.36 -2.77 -3.28
C LYS A 104 -18.04 -2.58 -4.76
N ALA A 105 -18.12 -3.65 -5.54
CA ALA A 105 -17.97 -3.57 -7.00
C ALA A 105 -19.20 -2.92 -7.65
N VAL A 106 -18.96 -1.86 -8.41
CA VAL A 106 -19.95 -1.26 -9.32
C VAL A 106 -19.60 -1.70 -10.74
N ARG A 107 -20.62 -2.14 -11.49
CA ARG A 107 -20.47 -2.60 -12.87
C ARG A 107 -21.26 -1.71 -13.80
#